data_AF-A0ABD2YGY5-F1
#
_entry.id   AF-A0ABD2YGY5-F1
#
_cell.length_a   1.000
_cell.length_b   1.000
_cell.length_c   1.000
_cell.angle_alpha   90.00
_cell.angle_beta   90.00
_cell.angle_gamma   90.00
#
_symmetry.space_group_name_H-M   'P 1'
#
loop_
_entity.id
_entity.type
_entity.pdbx_description
1 polymer ?
#
loop_
_entity_poly.entity_id
_entity_poly.type
_entity_poly.pdbx_seq_one_letter_code
_entity_poly.pdbx_strand_id
1 'polypeptide(L)'
;MEDILSPVDVPVIVQSFFDHDRAINHDGHTKSLLTIQVTELIDGIFIGYCISHMAVDGTSFWHFFNTWSEIFKAKGEIIAISRPPIHKRWFPDGHGQGISHRSENKLSMAINNRTRLNPPVSQDYVGTCVQIVRAFVNAVHNHTDAMVREWVESWLKSRFIYQLGEVFDPRSIMMGSSPRFDMYGNEFGLGKAVAIRSGYANKFDGKVALYPGIEGGGSMDLEICLPPH
;
A
#
# COMPACT_ATOMS: atom_id res chain seq x y z
N MET A 1 -3.95 -18.93 -16.66
CA MET A 1 -4.34 -17.60 -16.14
C MET A 1 -5.81 -17.59 -15.79
N GLU A 2 -6.67 -18.28 -16.55
CA GLU A 2 -8.09 -18.55 -16.20
C GLU A 2 -8.25 -19.02 -14.75
N ASP A 3 -7.44 -19.98 -14.30
CA ASP A 3 -7.48 -20.54 -12.93
C ASP A 3 -7.18 -19.52 -11.82
N ILE A 4 -6.59 -18.37 -12.16
CA ILE A 4 -6.24 -17.29 -11.22
C ILE A 4 -7.27 -16.14 -11.30
N LEU A 5 -7.80 -15.87 -12.48
CA LEU A 5 -8.64 -14.69 -12.73
C LEU A 5 -10.14 -14.97 -12.64
N SER A 6 -10.58 -16.18 -12.99
CA SER A 6 -12.00 -16.55 -13.02
C SER A 6 -12.62 -16.82 -11.64
N PRO A 7 -11.90 -17.38 -10.64
CA PRO A 7 -12.51 -17.64 -9.34
C PRO A 7 -12.89 -16.35 -8.62
N VAL A 8 -14.02 -16.40 -7.89
CA VAL A 8 -14.46 -15.30 -7.03
C VAL A 8 -13.50 -15.13 -5.85
N ASP A 9 -13.11 -16.25 -5.24
CA ASP A 9 -12.13 -16.29 -4.16
C ASP A 9 -10.71 -16.44 -4.70
N VAL A 10 -9.74 -15.81 -4.04
CA VAL A 10 -8.34 -15.91 -4.46
C VAL A 10 -7.83 -17.34 -4.27
N PRO A 11 -7.39 -18.02 -5.35
CA PRO A 11 -6.90 -19.39 -5.25
C PRO A 11 -5.69 -19.51 -4.33
N VAL A 12 -5.62 -20.59 -3.55
CA VAL A 12 -4.54 -20.82 -2.58
C VAL A 12 -3.16 -20.82 -3.24
N ILE A 13 -3.06 -21.30 -4.48
CA ILE A 13 -1.80 -21.32 -5.24
C ILE A 13 -1.18 -19.93 -5.42
N VAL A 14 -2.00 -18.87 -5.44
CA VAL A 14 -1.53 -17.48 -5.56
C VAL A 14 -0.61 -17.10 -4.39
N GLN A 15 -0.77 -17.73 -3.22
CA GLN A 15 0.13 -17.51 -2.07
C GLN A 15 1.58 -17.90 -2.39
N SER A 16 1.79 -18.97 -3.17
CA SER A 16 3.14 -19.41 -3.56
C SER A 16 3.83 -18.50 -4.58
N PHE A 17 3.13 -17.51 -5.12
CA PHE A 17 3.69 -16.54 -6.06
C PHE A 17 4.30 -15.31 -5.38
N PHE A 18 4.28 -15.28 -4.04
CA PHE A 18 4.89 -14.23 -3.23
C PHE A 18 6.02 -14.82 -2.39
N ASP A 19 7.20 -14.22 -2.51
CA ASP A 19 8.27 -14.44 -1.55
C ASP A 19 7.91 -13.70 -0.24
N HIS A 20 8.38 -14.18 0.90
CA HIS A 20 8.09 -13.62 2.23
C HIS A 20 6.65 -13.83 2.72
N ASP A 21 6.01 -14.95 2.35
CA ASP A 21 4.76 -15.35 2.99
C ASP A 21 4.89 -15.34 4.53
N ARG A 22 3.90 -14.75 5.20
CA ARG A 22 3.81 -14.56 6.66
C ARG A 22 4.91 -13.73 7.31
N ALA A 23 5.79 -13.07 6.55
CA ALA A 23 6.77 -12.17 7.13
C ALA A 23 6.08 -10.97 7.79
N ILE A 24 6.52 -10.60 9.00
CA ILE A 24 6.03 -9.42 9.70
C ILE A 24 7.06 -8.29 9.62
N ASN A 25 6.65 -7.05 9.93
CA ASN A 25 7.55 -5.89 9.89
C ASN A 25 8.83 -6.07 10.73
N HIS A 26 8.75 -6.80 11.85
CA HIS A 26 9.91 -7.11 12.67
C HIS A 26 10.96 -7.98 11.95
N ASP A 27 10.54 -8.85 11.02
CA ASP A 27 11.48 -9.71 10.30
C ASP A 27 12.41 -8.91 9.38
N GLY A 28 12.03 -7.68 9.01
CA GLY A 28 12.85 -6.75 8.22
C GLY A 28 14.20 -6.37 8.85
N HIS A 29 14.44 -6.73 10.11
CA HIS A 29 15.77 -6.64 10.73
C HIS A 29 16.77 -7.67 10.19
N THR A 30 16.27 -8.79 9.65
CA THR A 30 17.08 -9.94 9.19
C THR A 30 16.75 -10.40 7.77
N LYS A 31 15.58 -10.00 7.25
CA LYS A 31 15.10 -10.29 5.90
C LYS A 31 15.06 -9.03 5.05
N SER A 32 14.98 -9.19 3.73
CA SER A 32 14.78 -8.08 2.79
C SER A 32 13.48 -7.32 3.05
N LEU A 33 13.53 -6.00 2.92
CA LEU A 33 12.34 -5.13 3.05
C LEU A 33 11.47 -5.08 1.80
N LEU A 34 12.01 -5.49 0.65
CA LEU A 34 11.32 -5.63 -0.63
C LEU A 34 11.78 -6.94 -1.28
N THR A 35 10.82 -7.74 -1.73
CA THR A 35 11.05 -8.88 -2.61
C THR A 35 10.13 -8.82 -3.82
N ILE A 36 10.65 -9.38 -4.92
CA ILE A 36 9.96 -9.48 -6.20
C ILE A 36 10.13 -10.91 -6.67
N GLN A 37 9.02 -11.61 -6.86
CA GLN A 37 9.01 -12.96 -7.42
C GLN A 37 8.31 -12.92 -8.79
N VAL A 38 8.98 -13.45 -9.80
CA VAL A 38 8.42 -13.62 -11.14
C VAL A 38 8.10 -15.10 -11.32
N THR A 39 6.82 -15.41 -11.52
CA THR A 39 6.34 -16.79 -11.73
C THR A 39 5.82 -16.93 -13.15
N GLU A 40 6.43 -17.84 -13.91
CA GLU A 40 5.96 -18.21 -15.24
C GLU A 40 4.74 -19.14 -15.12
N LEU A 41 3.69 -18.82 -15.87
CA LEU A 41 2.48 -19.61 -16.02
C LEU A 41 2.42 -20.14 -17.45
N ILE A 42 1.58 -21.14 -17.71
CA ILE A 42 1.41 -21.73 -19.06
C ILE A 42 1.08 -20.67 -20.12
N ASP A 43 0.33 -19.64 -19.72
CA ASP A 43 -0.27 -18.62 -20.58
C ASP A 43 0.00 -17.18 -20.12
N GLY A 44 1.04 -16.97 -19.30
CA GLY A 44 1.37 -15.62 -18.82
C GLY A 44 2.45 -15.58 -17.75
N ILE A 45 2.64 -14.40 -17.17
CA ILE A 45 3.60 -14.17 -16.08
C ILE A 45 2.87 -13.50 -14.92
N PHE A 46 3.12 -13.98 -13.70
CA PHE A 46 2.72 -13.34 -12.48
C PHE A 46 3.94 -12.66 -11.82
N ILE A 47 3.82 -11.38 -11.48
CA ILE A 47 4.85 -10.67 -10.73
C ILE A 47 4.31 -10.34 -9.33
N GLY A 48 4.81 -11.06 -8.33
CA GLY A 48 4.47 -10.88 -6.93
C GLY A 48 5.42 -9.91 -6.24
N TYR A 49 4.86 -8.93 -5.52
CA TYR A 49 5.62 -7.94 -4.76
C TYR A 49 5.29 -8.04 -3.28
N CYS A 50 6.32 -8.13 -2.43
CA CYS A 50 6.18 -8.00 -0.99
C CYS A 50 7.09 -6.89 -0.49
N ILE A 51 6.50 -5.89 0.18
CA ILE A 51 7.26 -4.76 0.73
C ILE A 51 6.82 -4.47 2.16
N SER A 52 7.78 -4.11 3.02
CA SER A 52 7.45 -3.66 4.37
C SER A 52 6.88 -2.24 4.35
N HIS A 53 5.71 -2.07 4.98
CA HIS A 53 5.11 -0.74 5.18
C HIS A 53 5.89 0.16 6.15
N MET A 54 6.92 -0.36 6.83
CA MET A 54 7.88 0.47 7.56
C MET A 54 8.76 1.30 6.62
N ALA A 55 8.99 0.83 5.39
CA ALA A 55 9.81 1.50 4.41
C ALA A 55 9.02 2.50 3.57
N VAL A 56 7.80 2.14 3.16
CA VAL A 56 7.00 2.92 2.20
C VAL A 56 5.49 2.82 2.44
N ASP A 57 4.77 3.88 2.06
CA ASP A 57 3.32 3.81 1.86
C ASP A 57 2.95 3.45 0.41
N GLY A 58 1.64 3.34 0.13
CA GLY A 58 1.15 3.00 -1.21
C GLY A 58 1.56 4.00 -2.30
N THR A 59 1.74 5.28 -1.97
CA THR A 59 2.21 6.28 -2.94
C THR A 59 3.66 6.05 -3.31
N SER A 60 4.54 5.86 -2.32
CA SER A 60 5.95 5.55 -2.57
C SER A 60 6.15 4.19 -3.23
N PHE A 61 5.32 3.20 -2.87
CA PHE A 61 5.30 1.89 -3.53
C PHE A 61 5.04 2.03 -5.03
N TRP A 62 3.92 2.62 -5.44
CA TRP A 62 3.61 2.75 -6.86
C TRP A 62 4.55 3.70 -7.60
N HIS A 63 5.10 4.71 -6.92
CA HIS A 63 6.16 5.54 -7.50
C HIS A 63 7.39 4.70 -7.89
N PHE A 64 7.84 3.81 -7.00
CA PHE A 64 8.95 2.89 -7.29
C PHE A 64 8.65 2.00 -8.51
N PHE A 65 7.47 1.36 -8.57
CA PHE A 65 7.14 0.46 -9.69
C PHE A 65 7.00 1.19 -11.01
N ASN A 66 6.38 2.37 -11.01
CA ASN A 66 6.24 3.19 -12.22
C ASN A 66 7.60 3.66 -12.73
N THR A 67 8.50 4.08 -11.82
CA THR A 67 9.89 4.40 -12.18
C THR A 67 10.63 3.17 -12.70
N TRP A 68 10.42 2.00 -12.11
CA TRP A 68 11.04 0.76 -12.59
C TRP A 68 10.55 0.39 -14.00
N SER A 69 9.27 0.57 -14.28
CA SER A 69 8.70 0.43 -15.62
C SER A 69 9.32 1.41 -16.62
N GLU A 70 9.54 2.68 -16.24
CA GLU A 70 10.24 3.64 -17.12
C GLU A 70 11.62 3.15 -17.52
N ILE A 71 12.37 2.58 -16.57
CA ILE A 71 13.71 2.03 -16.81
C ILE A 71 13.66 0.88 -17.82
N PHE A 72 12.70 -0.04 -17.67
CA PHE A 72 12.51 -1.15 -18.60
C PHE A 72 12.17 -0.67 -20.02
N LYS A 73 11.30 0.33 -20.14
CA LYS A 73 10.85 0.86 -21.43
C LYS A 73 11.97 1.47 -22.26
N ALA A 74 12.98 2.07 -21.61
CA ALA A 74 14.06 2.71 -22.37
C ALA A 74 15.23 1.78 -22.74
N LYS A 75 15.18 0.49 -22.39
CA LYS A 75 16.07 -0.55 -22.94
C LYS A 75 17.57 -0.21 -22.90
N GLY A 76 18.04 0.46 -21.84
CA GLY A 76 19.45 0.78 -21.64
C GLY A 76 19.94 2.10 -22.24
N GLU A 77 19.04 2.94 -22.76
CA GLU A 77 19.36 4.34 -23.09
C GLU A 77 19.59 5.17 -21.81
N ILE A 78 20.32 6.29 -21.91
CA ILE A 78 20.53 7.20 -20.76
C ILE A 78 19.19 7.90 -20.46
N ILE A 79 18.46 7.42 -19.47
CA ILE A 79 17.20 8.02 -19.02
C ILE A 79 17.46 8.96 -17.84
N ALA A 80 17.04 10.21 -17.97
CA ALA A 80 16.65 10.99 -16.80
C ALA A 80 15.26 10.48 -16.36
N ILE A 81 15.19 9.77 -15.24
CA ILE A 81 13.91 9.30 -14.66
C ILE A 81 12.98 10.51 -14.53
N SER A 82 11.72 10.37 -14.96
CA SER A 82 10.80 11.51 -15.07
C SER A 82 10.56 12.18 -13.71
N ARG A 83 10.50 11.37 -12.65
CA ARG A 83 10.22 11.76 -11.27
C ARG A 83 11.22 11.10 -10.31
N PRO A 84 12.39 11.68 -10.05
CA PRO A 84 13.40 11.09 -9.18
C PRO A 84 12.92 11.03 -7.72
N PRO A 85 13.29 9.97 -6.96
CA PRO A 85 12.88 9.82 -5.56
C PRO A 85 13.50 10.88 -4.65
N ILE A 86 12.71 11.38 -3.70
CA ILE A 86 13.15 12.29 -2.64
C ILE A 86 13.29 11.52 -1.33
N HIS A 87 14.52 11.43 -0.81
CA HIS A 87 14.83 10.69 0.42
C HIS A 87 14.90 11.55 1.68
N LYS A 88 14.80 12.88 1.55
CA LYS A 88 14.81 13.79 2.70
C LYS A 88 13.57 13.53 3.55
N ARG A 89 13.78 13.09 4.80
CA ARG A 89 12.69 12.85 5.76
C ARG A 89 11.89 14.13 6.00
N TRP A 90 10.57 13.97 6.12
CA TRP A 90 9.67 15.08 6.39
C TRP A 90 9.43 15.32 7.89
N PHE A 91 9.70 14.33 8.74
CA PHE A 91 9.55 14.38 10.20
C PHE A 91 10.91 14.28 10.93
N PRO A 92 11.05 14.88 12.14
CA PRO A 92 12.29 14.88 12.92
C PRO A 92 12.56 13.56 13.65
N ASP A 93 13.81 13.35 14.10
CA ASP A 93 14.22 12.17 14.88
C ASP A 93 13.85 12.31 16.37
N GLY A 94 13.43 11.21 17.05
CA GLY A 94 13.09 11.21 18.48
C GLY A 94 12.84 9.83 19.12
N HIS A 95 13.05 9.70 20.44
CA HIS A 95 12.92 8.48 21.27
C HIS A 95 11.82 8.61 22.35
N GLY A 96 11.09 7.53 22.67
CA GLY A 96 10.21 7.46 23.87
C GLY A 96 9.01 6.50 23.75
N GLN A 97 8.28 6.24 24.84
CA GLN A 97 7.17 5.26 25.04
C GLN A 97 5.73 5.84 25.15
N GLY A 98 4.70 5.00 24.91
CA GLY A 98 3.28 5.20 25.33
C GLY A 98 2.10 5.20 24.31
N ILE A 99 1.28 4.13 24.37
CA ILE A 99 -0.21 4.05 24.32
C ILE A 99 -0.97 4.13 22.97
N SER A 100 -1.77 3.09 22.68
CA SER A 100 -2.81 3.05 21.63
C SER A 100 -4.19 3.45 22.19
N HIS A 101 -4.97 4.23 21.44
CA HIS A 101 -6.34 4.60 21.81
C HIS A 101 -7.35 3.72 21.07
N ARG A 102 -8.13 2.94 21.82
CA ARG A 102 -9.23 2.11 21.30
C ARG A 102 -10.50 2.96 21.23
N SER A 103 -11.11 3.09 20.06
CA SER A 103 -12.46 3.66 19.91
C SER A 103 -13.38 2.74 19.08
N GLU A 104 -14.69 2.95 19.18
CA GLU A 104 -15.75 2.02 18.74
C GLU A 104 -16.20 2.20 17.28
N ASN A 105 -15.49 3.00 16.47
CA ASN A 105 -15.91 3.29 15.10
C ASN A 105 -15.52 2.18 14.12
N LYS A 106 -16.52 1.70 13.36
CA LYS A 106 -16.47 0.52 12.48
C LYS A 106 -16.02 0.79 11.05
N LEU A 107 -15.73 2.03 10.64
CA LEU A 107 -15.21 2.32 9.31
C LEU A 107 -13.95 3.18 9.42
N SER A 108 -12.89 2.74 8.76
CA SER A 108 -11.60 3.41 8.72
C SER A 108 -11.04 3.44 7.31
N MET A 109 -10.23 4.45 7.01
CA MET A 109 -9.57 4.61 5.72
C MET A 109 -8.16 5.15 5.88
N ALA A 110 -7.26 4.68 5.02
CA ALA A 110 -5.92 5.26 4.89
C ALA A 110 -6.00 6.60 4.14
N ILE A 111 -5.43 7.66 4.72
CA ILE A 111 -5.36 8.99 4.10
C ILE A 111 -3.93 9.38 3.79
N ASN A 112 -3.68 9.86 2.57
CA ASN A 112 -2.38 10.41 2.19
C ASN A 112 -2.28 11.86 2.67
N ASN A 113 -1.29 12.14 3.52
CA ASN A 113 -1.11 13.42 4.19
C ASN A 113 -0.16 14.38 3.46
N ARG A 114 0.47 13.95 2.37
CA ARG A 114 1.47 14.75 1.64
C ARG A 114 0.98 16.16 1.29
N THR A 115 -0.23 16.28 0.76
CA THR A 115 -0.82 17.58 0.38
C THR A 115 -1.53 18.30 1.52
N ARG A 116 -1.69 17.65 2.68
CA ARG A 116 -2.32 18.23 3.87
C ARG A 116 -1.34 18.96 4.76
N LEU A 117 -0.06 18.61 4.66
CA LEU A 117 1.02 19.24 5.40
C LEU A 117 1.35 20.62 4.83
N ASN A 118 1.81 21.52 5.70
CA ASN A 118 2.35 22.83 5.32
C ASN A 118 3.79 23.00 5.83
N PRO A 119 4.81 23.11 4.96
CA PRO A 119 4.72 22.97 3.50
C PRO A 119 4.33 21.54 3.08
N PRO A 120 3.74 21.36 1.88
CA PRO A 120 3.36 20.04 1.40
C PRO A 120 4.59 19.16 1.14
N VAL A 121 4.45 17.87 1.41
CA VAL A 121 5.45 16.85 1.08
C VAL A 121 5.26 16.44 -0.38
N SER A 122 6.37 16.29 -1.12
CA SER A 122 6.29 15.87 -2.53
C SER A 122 5.67 14.47 -2.67
N GLN A 123 4.95 14.23 -3.78
CA GLN A 123 4.50 12.90 -4.17
C GLN A 123 5.67 11.96 -4.51
N ASP A 124 6.87 12.49 -4.76
CA ASP A 124 8.10 11.73 -5.03
C ASP A 124 8.86 11.37 -3.74
N TYR A 125 8.37 11.79 -2.57
CA TYR A 125 8.95 11.41 -1.30
C TYR A 125 8.86 9.89 -1.11
N VAL A 126 10.00 9.26 -0.82
CA VAL A 126 10.10 7.84 -0.48
C VAL A 126 9.97 7.68 1.04
N GLY A 127 8.83 7.14 1.45
CA GLY A 127 8.55 6.85 2.86
C GLY A 127 7.06 6.76 3.13
N THR A 128 6.72 6.78 4.42
CA THR A 128 5.32 6.75 4.87
C THR A 128 4.85 8.16 5.23
N CYS A 129 3.76 8.60 4.59
CA CYS A 129 3.04 9.84 4.88
C CYS A 129 1.53 9.55 4.81
N VAL A 130 1.12 8.50 5.52
CA VAL A 130 -0.26 8.02 5.60
C VAL A 130 -0.66 7.83 7.06
N GLN A 131 -1.91 8.17 7.37
CA GLN A 131 -2.54 7.87 8.66
C GLN A 131 -3.87 7.16 8.43
N ILE A 132 -4.34 6.43 9.45
CA ILE A 132 -5.68 5.83 9.42
C ILE A 132 -6.64 6.84 10.05
N VAL A 133 -7.64 7.26 9.28
CA VAL A 133 -8.73 8.11 9.77
C VAL A 133 -9.97 7.27 9.91
N ARG A 134 -10.63 7.36 11.06
CA ARG A 134 -11.94 6.75 11.30
C ARG A 134 -13.00 7.63 10.66
N ALA A 135 -13.82 7.06 9.80
CA ALA A 135 -14.80 7.80 9.00
C ALA A 135 -16.03 8.16 9.85
N PHE A 136 -15.98 9.33 10.49
CA PHE A 136 -17.14 10.03 11.04
C PHE A 136 -17.46 11.28 10.20
N VAL A 137 -18.62 11.90 10.43
CA VAL A 137 -19.01 13.14 9.73
C VAL A 137 -17.89 14.18 9.85
N ASN A 138 -17.38 14.69 8.72
CA ASN A 138 -16.28 15.65 8.62
C ASN A 138 -14.87 15.14 9.04
N ALA A 139 -14.67 13.85 9.33
CA ALA A 139 -13.37 13.33 9.76
C ALA A 139 -12.23 13.63 8.76
N VAL A 140 -12.50 13.42 7.47
CA VAL A 140 -11.55 13.70 6.39
C VAL A 140 -11.28 15.20 6.26
N HIS A 141 -12.29 16.04 6.42
CA HIS A 141 -12.13 17.49 6.36
C HIS A 141 -11.29 17.99 7.54
N ASN A 142 -11.57 17.49 8.74
CA ASN A 142 -10.93 17.93 9.97
C ASN A 142 -9.48 17.45 10.11
N HIS A 143 -9.03 16.47 9.32
CA HIS A 143 -7.66 15.95 9.35
C HIS A 143 -6.62 16.94 8.78
N THR A 144 -6.33 18.01 9.50
CA THR A 144 -5.47 19.12 9.08
C THR A 144 -3.98 18.86 9.31
N ASP A 145 -3.10 19.73 8.78
CA ASP A 145 -1.65 19.75 9.08
C ASP A 145 -1.36 19.61 10.58
N ALA A 146 -2.05 20.41 11.41
CA ALA A 146 -1.89 20.39 12.86
C ALA A 146 -2.19 19.02 13.45
N MET A 147 -3.29 18.38 13.05
CA MET A 147 -3.65 17.04 13.53
C MET A 147 -2.65 15.97 13.07
N VAL A 148 -2.16 16.07 11.83
CA VAL A 148 -1.15 15.14 11.30
C VAL A 148 0.14 15.24 12.13
N ARG A 149 0.60 16.47 12.40
CA ARG A 149 1.81 16.74 13.17
C ARG A 149 1.68 16.32 14.62
N GLU A 150 0.56 16.63 15.27
CA GLU A 150 0.27 16.20 16.64
C GLU A 150 0.32 14.68 16.77
N TRP A 151 -0.28 13.95 15.83
CA TRP A 151 -0.21 12.49 15.81
C TRP A 151 1.23 12.00 15.64
N VAL A 152 2.02 12.61 14.74
CA VAL A 152 3.43 12.23 14.54
C VAL A 152 4.27 12.50 15.78
N GLU A 153 4.07 13.64 16.43
CA GLU A 153 4.75 13.95 17.69
C GLU A 153 4.39 12.95 18.78
N SER A 154 3.12 12.55 18.89
CA SER A 154 2.67 11.51 19.81
C SER A 154 3.32 10.16 19.49
N TRP A 155 3.37 9.78 18.21
CA TRP A 155 4.03 8.55 17.76
C TRP A 155 5.56 8.59 17.95
N LEU A 156 6.21 9.75 17.82
CA LEU A 156 7.64 9.89 18.11
C LEU A 156 7.94 9.78 19.61
N LYS A 157 7.03 10.30 20.44
CA LYS A 157 7.04 10.13 21.91
C LYS A 157 6.71 8.70 22.33
N SER A 158 6.02 7.93 21.49
CA SER A 158 5.67 6.53 21.70
C SER A 158 5.66 5.75 20.40
N ARG A 159 6.77 5.09 20.09
CA ARG A 159 6.78 4.24 18.91
C ARG A 159 5.96 2.98 19.16
N PHE A 160 4.85 2.86 18.45
CA PHE A 160 4.09 1.62 18.34
C PHE A 160 4.07 1.15 16.90
N ILE A 161 3.97 -0.17 16.73
CA ILE A 161 3.74 -0.80 15.43
C ILE A 161 2.25 -1.15 15.38
N TYR A 162 1.58 -0.82 14.27
CA TYR A 162 0.21 -1.23 14.06
C TYR A 162 0.12 -2.76 14.05
N GLN A 163 -0.57 -3.34 15.02
CA GLN A 163 -0.98 -4.74 14.97
C GLN A 163 -2.36 -4.81 14.29
N LEU A 164 -2.41 -5.37 13.08
CA LEU A 164 -3.65 -5.40 12.28
C LEU A 164 -4.84 -5.97 13.07
N GLY A 165 -4.64 -7.06 13.84
CA GLY A 165 -5.67 -7.68 14.65
C GLY A 165 -6.12 -6.88 15.90
N GLU A 166 -5.34 -5.89 16.33
CA GLU A 166 -5.73 -4.96 17.41
C GLU A 166 -6.41 -3.69 16.86
N VAL A 167 -6.00 -3.29 15.65
CA VAL A 167 -6.41 -2.04 15.00
C VAL A 167 -7.73 -2.20 14.24
N PHE A 168 -7.95 -3.38 13.66
CA PHE A 168 -9.15 -3.72 12.90
C PHE A 168 -9.85 -4.88 13.60
N ASP A 169 -10.86 -4.57 14.41
CA ASP A 169 -11.69 -5.61 14.99
C ASP A 169 -12.53 -6.30 13.89
N PRO A 170 -12.99 -7.55 14.09
CA PRO A 170 -13.75 -8.30 13.07
C PRO A 170 -15.07 -7.68 12.62
N ARG A 171 -15.54 -6.61 13.27
CA ARG A 171 -16.76 -5.87 12.91
C ARG A 171 -16.42 -4.49 12.34
N SER A 172 -15.18 -4.28 11.94
CA SER A 172 -14.70 -3.04 11.36
C SER A 172 -14.33 -3.21 9.89
N ILE A 173 -14.59 -2.18 9.09
CA ILE A 173 -14.21 -2.07 7.69
C ILE A 173 -12.97 -1.18 7.62
N MET A 174 -11.94 -1.68 6.95
CA MET A 174 -10.74 -0.91 6.62
C MET A 174 -10.61 -0.73 5.12
N MET A 175 -10.74 0.52 4.67
CA MET A 175 -10.50 0.90 3.28
C MET A 175 -9.01 1.21 3.07
N GLY A 176 -8.37 0.44 2.19
CA GLY A 176 -7.01 0.68 1.73
C GLY A 176 -6.92 0.82 0.21
N SER A 177 -5.70 0.97 -0.30
CA SER A 177 -5.42 1.24 -1.71
C SER A 177 -6.02 2.58 -2.19
N SER A 178 -5.84 2.91 -3.48
CA SER A 178 -6.44 4.09 -4.10
C SER A 178 -6.56 3.89 -5.61
N PRO A 179 -7.69 4.26 -6.23
CA PRO A 179 -7.86 4.24 -7.68
C PRO A 179 -7.01 5.30 -8.39
N ARG A 180 -6.37 6.20 -7.63
CA ARG A 180 -5.45 7.22 -8.14
C ARG A 180 -4.05 6.68 -8.42
N PHE A 181 -3.74 5.47 -7.98
CA PHE A 181 -2.46 4.86 -8.29
C PHE A 181 -2.46 4.37 -9.73
N ASP A 182 -1.41 4.71 -10.48
CA ASP A 182 -1.21 4.18 -11.82
C ASP A 182 -0.67 2.75 -11.72
N MET A 183 -1.58 1.77 -11.64
CA MET A 183 -1.24 0.36 -11.49
C MET A 183 -1.06 -0.34 -12.84
N TYR A 184 -1.94 -0.02 -13.80
CA TYR A 184 -1.96 -0.63 -15.13
C TYR A 184 -1.07 0.09 -16.16
N GLY A 185 -0.49 1.25 -15.83
CA GLY A 185 0.51 1.92 -16.65
C GLY A 185 1.91 1.30 -16.59
N ASN A 186 2.13 0.38 -15.64
CA ASN A 186 3.35 -0.41 -15.54
C ASN A 186 3.50 -1.35 -16.74
N GLU A 187 4.67 -1.29 -17.36
CA GLU A 187 5.09 -2.08 -18.51
C GLU A 187 6.56 -2.47 -18.35
N PHE A 188 6.84 -3.78 -18.46
CA PHE A 188 8.18 -4.36 -18.27
C PHE A 188 8.70 -5.05 -19.54
N GLY A 189 8.14 -4.72 -20.70
CA GLY A 189 8.42 -5.37 -21.98
C GLY A 189 7.62 -6.66 -22.21
N LEU A 190 6.60 -6.90 -21.40
CA LEU A 190 5.76 -8.11 -21.39
C LEU A 190 4.30 -7.81 -21.80
N GLY A 191 3.98 -6.55 -22.07
CA GLY A 191 2.62 -6.08 -22.24
C GLY A 191 2.04 -5.56 -20.91
N LYS A 192 0.90 -4.87 -21.01
CA LYS A 192 0.20 -4.32 -19.85
C LYS A 192 -0.35 -5.43 -18.98
N ALA A 193 -0.37 -5.18 -17.68
CA ALA A 193 -1.03 -6.07 -16.73
C ALA A 193 -2.51 -6.26 -17.08
N VAL A 194 -2.98 -7.51 -17.04
CA VAL A 194 -4.38 -7.88 -17.29
C VAL A 194 -5.23 -7.96 -16.01
N ALA A 195 -4.61 -7.88 -14.84
CA ALA A 195 -5.27 -7.83 -13.55
C ALA A 195 -4.30 -7.35 -12.46
N ILE A 196 -4.84 -6.72 -11.42
CA ILE A 196 -4.16 -6.43 -10.17
C ILE A 196 -4.92 -7.07 -9.01
N ARG A 197 -4.21 -7.61 -8.04
CA ARG A 197 -4.74 -8.27 -6.83
C ARG A 197 -3.89 -7.90 -5.62
N SER A 198 -4.50 -7.87 -4.43
CA SER A 198 -3.70 -7.76 -3.21
C SER A 198 -3.07 -9.11 -2.84
N GLY A 199 -1.86 -9.07 -2.28
CA GLY A 199 -1.24 -10.24 -1.65
C GLY A 199 -1.89 -10.61 -0.31
N TYR A 200 -1.65 -11.82 0.17
CA TYR A 200 -2.33 -12.39 1.35
C TYR A 200 -2.15 -11.55 2.64
N ALA A 201 -0.99 -10.93 2.83
CA ALA A 201 -0.73 -10.03 3.97
C ALA A 201 -1.68 -8.82 4.04
N ASN A 202 -2.36 -8.50 2.94
CA ASN A 202 -3.37 -7.44 2.88
C ASN A 202 -4.80 -7.96 2.96
N LYS A 203 -5.04 -9.28 3.11
CA LYS A 203 -6.37 -9.90 3.15
C LYS A 203 -6.72 -10.28 4.59
N PHE A 204 -7.74 -9.63 5.13
CA PHE A 204 -8.32 -9.92 6.45
C PHE A 204 -9.80 -9.53 6.46
N ASP A 205 -10.57 -10.09 7.40
CA ASP A 205 -12.00 -9.80 7.52
C ASP A 205 -12.26 -8.28 7.64
N GLY A 206 -13.19 -7.77 6.83
CA GLY A 206 -13.53 -6.35 6.76
C GLY A 206 -12.56 -5.50 5.94
N LYS A 207 -11.53 -6.09 5.31
CA LYS A 207 -10.69 -5.37 4.35
C LYS A 207 -11.46 -5.05 3.08
N VAL A 208 -11.35 -3.79 2.67
CA VAL A 208 -11.79 -3.32 1.35
C VAL A 208 -10.61 -2.65 0.65
N ALA A 209 -10.27 -3.10 -0.56
CA ALA A 209 -9.24 -2.49 -1.41
C ALA A 209 -9.86 -1.95 -2.69
N LEU A 210 -9.58 -0.68 -3.00
CA LEU A 210 -10.09 0.01 -4.18
C LEU A 210 -8.96 0.19 -5.21
N TYR A 211 -9.21 -0.23 -6.45
CA TYR A 211 -8.28 -0.19 -7.57
C TYR A 211 -8.83 0.67 -8.71
N PRO A 212 -7.98 1.23 -9.58
CA PRO A 212 -8.46 1.70 -10.88
C PRO A 212 -9.06 0.50 -11.63
N GLY A 213 -10.14 0.71 -12.37
CA GLY A 213 -10.73 -0.35 -13.20
C GLY A 213 -9.89 -0.59 -14.45
N ILE A 214 -9.72 -1.86 -14.83
CA ILE A 214 -8.93 -2.22 -16.01
C ILE A 214 -9.51 -1.65 -17.31
N GLU A 215 -10.83 -1.46 -17.38
CA GLU A 215 -11.52 -0.85 -18.52
C GLU A 215 -11.16 0.64 -18.71
N GLY A 216 -10.57 1.27 -17.69
CA GLY A 216 -10.22 2.69 -17.73
C GLY A 216 -11.46 3.59 -17.66
N GLY A 217 -11.35 4.82 -18.15
CA GLY A 217 -12.49 5.76 -18.23
C GLY A 217 -13.05 6.22 -16.87
N GLY A 218 -12.30 6.04 -15.78
CA GLY A 218 -12.76 6.34 -14.43
C GLY A 218 -13.51 5.19 -13.74
N SER A 219 -13.55 4.00 -14.35
CA SER A 219 -13.99 2.77 -13.68
C SER A 219 -13.11 2.43 -12.48
N MET A 220 -13.66 1.65 -11.54
CA MET A 220 -12.97 1.23 -10.32
C MET A 220 -13.32 -0.22 -10.01
N ASP A 221 -12.31 -0.99 -9.63
CA ASP A 221 -12.49 -2.37 -9.16
C ASP A 221 -12.41 -2.41 -7.64
N LEU A 222 -13.26 -3.23 -7.03
CA LEU A 222 -13.35 -3.38 -5.57
C LEU A 222 -13.04 -4.83 -5.17
N GLU A 223 -12.06 -5.00 -4.29
CA GLU A 223 -11.77 -6.28 -3.65
C GLU A 223 -12.23 -6.21 -2.19
N ILE A 224 -13.12 -7.14 -1.80
CA ILE A 224 -13.69 -7.23 -0.45
C ILE A 224 -13.29 -8.57 0.14
N CYS A 225 -12.71 -8.57 1.35
CA CYS A 225 -12.40 -9.77 2.09
C CYS A 225 -13.45 -10.02 3.17
N LEU A 226 -14.13 -11.16 3.08
CA LEU A 226 -15.15 -11.62 4.03
C LEU A 226 -14.76 -13.01 4.55
N PRO A 227 -15.21 -13.40 5.76
CA PRO A 227 -14.99 -14.75 6.25
C PRO A 227 -15.76 -15.75 5.35
N PRO A 228 -15.24 -16.98 5.21
CA PRO A 228 -15.95 -18.04 4.49
C PRO A 228 -17.30 -18.32 5.16
N HIS A 229 -18.32 -18.62 4.35
CA HIS A 229 -19.68 -18.95 4.76
C HIS A 229 -19.79 -20.32 5.44
#